data_AF-A0A2A4VNR4-F1
#
_entry.id   AF-A0A2A4VNR4-F1
#
_cell.length_a   1.000
_cell.length_b   1.000
_cell.length_c   1.000
_cell.angle_alpha   90.00
_cell.angle_beta   90.00
_cell.angle_gamma   90.00
#
_symmetry.space_group_name_H-M   'P 1'
#
loop_
_entity.id
_entity.type
_entity.pdbx_description
1 polymer ?
#
loop_
_entity_poly.entity_id
_entity_poly.type
_entity_poly.pdbx_seq_one_letter_code
_entity_poly.pdbx_strand_id
1 'polypeptide(L)'
;MKNFIKYGAVILLGALLAYSIAHSKQAAKSNWHLVYAHDDKGNASEGSKLDLIRAVLSGKPIRVYWAGGRVQHVTDASFLTVMKGEIFAQIQEFRGQRPSENPTTITLTDTKWTVILATNGDRALRWYAQE
;
A
#
# COMPACT_ATOMS: atom_id res chain seq x y z
N MET A 1 -13.91 53.46 21.69
CA MET A 1 -12.80 52.47 21.77
C MET A 1 -13.25 51.04 22.11
N LYS A 2 -14.09 50.79 23.13
CA LYS A 2 -14.50 49.43 23.54
C LYS A 2 -15.23 48.60 22.46
N ASN A 3 -16.02 49.23 21.58
CA ASN A 3 -16.75 48.52 20.53
C ASN A 3 -15.85 48.10 19.35
N PHE A 4 -14.80 48.86 19.06
CA PHE A 4 -13.86 48.57 17.96
C PHE A 4 -13.05 47.29 18.24
N ILE A 5 -12.67 47.08 19.50
CA ILE A 5 -11.98 45.86 19.97
C ILE A 5 -12.91 44.64 19.90
N LYS A 6 -14.21 44.82 20.19
CA LYS A 6 -15.21 43.72 20.10
C LYS A 6 -15.41 43.24 18.67
N TYR A 7 -15.56 44.15 17.70
CA TYR A 7 -15.73 43.78 16.30
C TYR A 7 -14.46 43.17 15.70
N GLY A 8 -13.28 43.67 16.10
CA GLY A 8 -11.99 43.07 15.71
C GLY A 8 -11.83 41.62 16.20
N ALA A 9 -12.23 41.34 17.44
CA ALA A 9 -12.17 39.99 18.00
C ALA A 9 -13.13 39.01 17.29
N VAL A 10 -14.33 39.46 16.92
CA VAL A 10 -15.31 38.62 16.18
C VAL A 10 -14.83 38.32 14.77
N ILE A 11 -14.25 39.30 14.08
CA ILE A 11 -13.70 39.10 12.73
C ILE A 11 -12.50 38.13 12.77
N LEU A 12 -11.62 38.28 13.76
CA LEU A 12 -10.46 37.40 13.92
C LEU A 12 -10.90 35.96 14.23
N LEU A 13 -11.89 35.78 15.11
CA LEU A 13 -12.44 34.47 15.44
C LEU A 13 -13.12 33.81 14.24
N GLY A 14 -13.87 34.59 13.44
CA GLY A 14 -14.48 34.13 12.20
C GLY A 14 -13.44 33.70 11.15
N ALA A 15 -12.36 34.47 11.00
CA ALA A 15 -11.26 34.13 10.09
C ALA A 15 -10.49 32.88 10.53
N LEU A 16 -10.27 32.70 11.84
CA LEU A 16 -9.63 31.51 12.41
C LEU A 16 -10.50 30.26 12.23
N LEU A 17 -11.82 30.37 12.44
CA LEU A 17 -12.77 29.30 12.17
C LEU A 17 -12.79 28.92 10.68
N ALA A 18 -12.83 29.90 9.78
CA ALA A 18 -12.77 29.66 8.33
C ALA A 18 -11.46 28.99 7.91
N TYR A 19 -10.32 29.41 8.48
CA TYR A 19 -9.02 28.80 8.22
C TYR A 19 -8.96 27.35 8.71
N SER A 20 -9.49 27.05 9.91
CA SER A 20 -9.55 25.70 10.45
C SER A 20 -10.46 24.77 9.64
N ILE A 21 -11.55 25.27 9.06
CA ILE A 21 -12.42 24.50 8.15
C ILE A 21 -11.72 24.26 6.81
N ALA A 22 -11.00 25.26 6.27
CA ALA A 22 -10.22 25.08 5.04
C ALA A 22 -9.02 24.12 5.23
N HIS A 23 -8.48 24.03 6.45
CA HIS A 23 -7.42 23.10 6.84
C HIS A 23 -7.94 21.81 7.48
N SER A 24 -9.25 21.54 7.47
CA SER A 24 -9.78 20.26 7.94
C SER A 24 -9.33 19.17 6.97
N LYS A 25 -8.20 18.58 7.35
CA LYS A 25 -7.49 17.43 6.78
C LYS A 25 -8.29 16.68 5.73
N GLN A 26 -7.82 16.76 4.48
CA GLN A 26 -7.92 15.64 3.56
C GLN A 26 -7.32 14.44 4.29
N ALA A 27 -8.15 13.62 4.94
CA ALA A 27 -7.72 12.29 5.33
C ALA A 27 -7.27 11.65 4.01
N ALA A 28 -5.97 11.36 3.89
CA ALA A 28 -5.44 10.71 2.71
C ALA A 28 -6.19 9.39 2.57
N LYS A 29 -7.21 9.36 1.70
CA LYS A 29 -7.82 8.12 1.26
C LYS A 29 -6.63 7.34 0.69
N SER A 30 -6.42 6.13 1.19
CA SER A 30 -5.36 5.28 0.70
C SER A 30 -5.56 5.10 -0.81
N ASN A 31 -4.81 5.82 -1.65
CA ASN A 31 -4.93 5.82 -3.11
C ASN A 31 -4.31 4.58 -3.76
N TRP A 32 -4.29 3.47 -3.02
CA TRP A 32 -3.82 2.19 -3.52
C TRP A 32 -4.94 1.55 -4.34
N HIS A 33 -4.65 1.24 -5.59
CA HIS A 33 -5.57 0.52 -6.47
C HIS A 33 -4.85 -0.70 -7.07
N LEU A 34 -5.63 -1.74 -7.33
CA LEU A 34 -5.13 -2.94 -7.96
C LEU A 34 -4.80 -2.64 -9.43
N VAL A 35 -3.56 -2.89 -9.83
CA VAL A 35 -3.10 -2.66 -11.21
C VAL A 35 -2.94 -3.97 -11.98
N TYR A 36 -2.62 -5.06 -11.29
CA TYR A 36 -2.43 -6.36 -11.90
C TYR A 36 -2.64 -7.49 -10.88
N ALA A 37 -3.25 -8.58 -11.30
CA ALA A 37 -3.30 -9.83 -10.56
C ALA A 37 -3.07 -11.02 -11.49
N HIS A 38 -2.43 -12.06 -10.97
CA HIS A 38 -2.22 -13.31 -11.70
C HIS A 38 -2.40 -14.53 -10.80
N ASP A 39 -2.66 -15.67 -11.42
CA ASP A 39 -2.68 -16.98 -10.76
C ASP A 39 -1.25 -17.50 -10.48
N ASP A 40 -1.16 -18.69 -9.89
CA ASP A 40 0.11 -19.36 -9.57
C ASP A 40 0.93 -19.79 -10.80
N LYS A 41 0.33 -19.77 -11.99
CA LYS A 41 0.98 -20.02 -13.28
C LYS A 41 1.39 -18.73 -13.99
N GLY A 42 1.13 -17.57 -13.40
CA GLY A 42 1.43 -16.26 -13.99
C GLY A 42 0.40 -15.78 -15.02
N ASN A 43 -0.74 -16.47 -15.17
CA ASN A 43 -1.81 -16.02 -16.05
C ASN A 43 -2.55 -14.86 -15.41
N ALA A 44 -2.76 -13.79 -16.20
CA ALA A 44 -3.50 -12.63 -15.75
C ALA A 44 -4.94 -13.02 -15.33
N SER A 45 -5.36 -12.52 -14.17
CA SER A 45 -6.73 -12.64 -13.66
C SER A 45 -7.44 -11.30 -13.54
N GLU A 46 -6.68 -10.20 -13.38
CA GLU A 46 -7.23 -8.85 -13.30
C GLU A 46 -6.17 -7.82 -13.71
N GLY A 47 -6.59 -6.68 -14.26
CA GLY A 47 -5.70 -5.60 -14.66
C GLY A 47 -4.75 -5.99 -15.80
N SER A 48 -3.61 -5.30 -15.88
CA SER A 48 -2.65 -5.44 -16.98
C SER A 48 -1.22 -5.40 -16.47
N LYS A 49 -0.42 -6.37 -16.89
CA LYS A 49 1.02 -6.40 -16.58
C LYS A 49 1.73 -5.16 -17.13
N LEU A 50 1.30 -4.64 -18.29
CA LEU A 50 1.84 -3.40 -18.86
C LEU A 50 1.56 -2.19 -17.97
N ASP A 51 0.42 -2.17 -17.26
CA ASP A 51 0.04 -1.07 -16.38
C ASP A 51 0.87 -1.09 -15.11
N LEU A 52 1.12 -2.29 -14.58
CA LEU A 52 2.09 -2.48 -13.50
C LEU A 52 3.51 -2.07 -13.93
N ILE A 53 3.98 -2.46 -15.12
CA ILE A 53 5.29 -2.02 -15.64
C ILE A 53 5.34 -0.49 -15.70
N ARG A 54 4.31 0.16 -16.25
CA ARG A 54 4.24 1.63 -16.31
C ARG A 54 4.29 2.25 -14.92
N ALA A 55 3.55 1.69 -13.96
CA ALA A 55 3.56 2.17 -12.59
C ALA A 55 4.97 2.06 -11.97
N VAL A 56 5.62 0.90 -12.09
CA VAL A 56 6.98 0.65 -11.62
C VAL A 56 7.97 1.64 -12.24
N LEU A 57 7.96 1.78 -13.57
CA LEU A 57 8.90 2.66 -14.28
C LEU A 57 8.62 4.15 -14.04
N SER A 58 7.41 4.52 -13.64
CA SER A 58 7.07 5.87 -13.20
C SER A 58 7.49 6.18 -11.75
N GLY A 59 8.08 5.21 -11.05
CA GLY A 59 8.53 5.37 -9.66
C GLY A 59 7.40 5.31 -8.63
N LYS A 60 6.24 4.76 -8.98
CA LYS A 60 5.13 4.61 -8.03
C LYS A 60 5.47 3.57 -6.96
N PRO A 61 5.10 3.81 -5.69
CA PRO A 61 5.11 2.77 -4.67
C PRO A 61 4.26 1.57 -5.08
N ILE A 62 4.78 0.37 -4.87
CA ILE A 62 4.11 -0.89 -5.21
C ILE A 62 3.92 -1.74 -3.95
N ARG A 63 2.72 -2.31 -3.80
CA ARG A 63 2.40 -3.33 -2.80
C ARG A 63 2.08 -4.64 -3.47
N VAL A 64 2.51 -5.73 -2.84
CA VAL A 64 2.20 -7.09 -3.27
C VAL A 64 1.42 -7.77 -2.17
N TYR A 65 0.32 -8.40 -2.57
CA TYR A 65 -0.54 -9.21 -1.73
C TYR A 65 -0.49 -10.66 -2.20
N TRP A 66 -0.51 -11.58 -1.25
CA TRP A 66 -0.75 -12.99 -1.52
C TRP A 66 -1.43 -13.68 -0.34
N ALA A 67 -2.12 -14.78 -0.61
CA ALA A 67 -2.64 -15.67 0.41
C ALA A 67 -1.69 -16.88 0.56
N GLY A 68 -1.44 -17.30 1.80
CA GLY A 68 -0.62 -18.47 2.12
C GLY A 68 -1.29 -19.32 3.18
N GLY A 69 -1.84 -20.47 2.78
CA GLY A 69 -2.56 -21.37 3.67
C GLY A 69 -3.72 -20.67 4.40
N ARG A 70 -3.49 -20.28 5.65
CA ARG A 70 -4.49 -19.70 6.56
C ARG A 70 -4.35 -18.20 6.79
N VAL A 71 -3.35 -17.58 6.18
CA VAL A 71 -3.03 -16.16 6.38
C VAL A 71 -2.98 -15.43 5.06
N GLN A 72 -3.21 -14.13 5.13
CA GLN A 72 -3.08 -13.21 4.01
C GLN A 72 -1.96 -12.24 4.33
N HIS A 73 -1.11 -11.99 3.35
CA HIS A 73 0.05 -11.14 3.50
C HIS A 73 -0.04 -9.97 2.52
N VAL A 74 0.40 -8.81 2.99
CA VAL A 74 0.58 -7.62 2.17
C VAL A 74 1.89 -6.96 2.60
N THR A 75 2.68 -6.51 1.63
CA THR A 75 3.95 -5.85 1.90
C THR A 75 4.29 -4.88 0.79
N ASP A 76 5.10 -3.87 1.10
CA ASP A 76 5.67 -2.96 0.11
C ASP A 76 6.84 -3.66 -0.62
N ALA A 77 6.94 -3.47 -1.92
CA ALA A 77 8.09 -3.91 -2.68
C ALA A 77 9.28 -2.97 -2.42
N SER A 78 10.38 -3.50 -1.87
CA SER A 78 11.54 -2.69 -1.49
C SER A 78 12.52 -2.47 -2.64
N PHE A 79 12.58 -3.41 -3.58
CA PHE A 79 13.40 -3.30 -4.79
C PHE A 79 12.70 -3.98 -5.97
N LEU A 80 12.53 -3.25 -7.06
CA LEU A 80 11.76 -3.67 -8.24
C LEU A 80 12.67 -3.80 -9.45
N THR A 81 12.59 -4.94 -10.13
CA THR A 81 13.31 -5.21 -11.37
C THR A 81 12.30 -5.50 -12.47
N VAL A 82 12.45 -4.83 -13.63
CA VAL A 82 11.71 -5.17 -14.85
C VAL A 82 12.66 -5.89 -15.80
N MET A 83 12.36 -7.15 -16.14
CA MET A 83 13.19 -7.96 -17.02
C MET A 83 12.30 -8.80 -17.95
N LYS A 84 12.51 -8.65 -19.28
CA LYS A 84 11.79 -9.41 -20.32
C LYS A 84 10.25 -9.35 -20.19
N GLY A 85 9.73 -8.19 -19.80
CA GLY A 85 8.27 -7.99 -19.62
C GLY A 85 7.71 -8.52 -18.30
N GLU A 86 8.56 -9.03 -17.40
CA GLU A 86 8.18 -9.47 -16.06
C GLU A 86 8.71 -8.50 -15.00
N ILE A 87 7.93 -8.32 -13.95
CA ILE A 87 8.31 -7.61 -12.72
C ILE A 87 8.71 -8.62 -11.65
N PHE A 88 9.82 -8.33 -10.98
CA PHE A 88 10.32 -9.02 -9.80
C PHE A 88 10.42 -8.03 -8.65
N ALA A 89 9.77 -8.32 -7.52
CA ALA A 89 9.80 -7.52 -6.31
C ALA A 89 10.56 -8.27 -5.21
N GLN A 90 11.70 -7.73 -4.80
CA GLN A 90 12.31 -8.11 -3.54
C GLN A 90 11.63 -7.35 -2.41
N ILE A 91 11.23 -8.09 -1.38
CA ILE A 91 10.62 -7.52 -0.17
C ILE A 91 11.66 -7.45 0.95
N GLN A 92 11.52 -6.50 1.87
CA GLN A 92 12.41 -6.37 3.02
C GLN A 92 12.41 -7.66 3.85
N GLU A 93 13.57 -8.06 4.37
CA GLU A 93 13.67 -9.21 5.26
C GLU A 93 12.68 -9.08 6.42
N PHE A 94 11.93 -10.13 6.70
CA PHE A 94 11.00 -10.19 7.84
C PHE A 94 11.12 -11.52 8.58
N ARG A 95 10.74 -11.51 9.85
CA ARG A 95 10.70 -12.73 10.67
C ARG A 95 9.51 -13.60 10.28
N GLY A 96 9.72 -14.90 10.25
CA GLY A 96 8.67 -15.88 9.97
C GLY A 96 7.57 -15.82 11.02
N GLN A 97 6.35 -16.12 10.58
CA GLN A 97 5.14 -16.08 11.40
C GLN A 97 4.54 -17.47 11.53
N ARG A 98 4.09 -17.83 12.74
CA ARG A 98 3.32 -19.05 13.00
C ARG A 98 1.91 -18.66 13.45
N PRO A 99 0.88 -18.85 12.59
CA PRO A 99 -0.51 -18.60 12.97
C PRO A 99 -1.08 -19.74 13.83
N SER A 100 -1.97 -19.38 14.75
CA SER A 100 -2.85 -20.28 15.51
C SER A 100 -4.28 -19.76 15.44
N GLU A 101 -5.28 -20.64 15.41
CA GLU A 101 -6.70 -20.29 15.31
C GLU A 101 -7.39 -20.23 16.67
N ASN A 102 -6.91 -21.02 17.64
CA ASN A 102 -7.52 -21.18 18.96
C ASN A 102 -6.48 -20.96 20.08
N PRO A 103 -6.32 -19.72 20.61
CA PRO A 103 -6.94 -18.48 20.16
C PRO A 103 -6.34 -17.99 18.83
N THR A 104 -7.04 -17.09 18.14
CA THR A 104 -6.54 -16.47 16.91
C THR A 104 -5.35 -15.57 17.24
N THR A 105 -4.15 -16.01 16.87
CA THR A 105 -2.91 -15.28 17.16
C THR A 105 -1.82 -15.59 16.14
N ILE A 106 -0.83 -14.70 16.05
CA ILE A 106 0.38 -14.88 15.26
C ILE A 106 1.58 -14.73 16.20
N THR A 107 2.47 -15.71 16.21
CA THR A 107 3.75 -15.63 16.92
C THR A 107 4.90 -15.52 15.93
N LEU A 108 5.97 -14.82 16.34
CA LEU A 108 7.19 -14.75 15.55
C LEU A 108 8.02 -16.02 15.74
N THR A 109 8.72 -16.40 14.69
CA THR A 109 9.72 -17.47 14.68
C THR A 109 11.11 -16.87 14.49
N ASP A 110 12.15 -17.67 14.69
CA ASP A 110 13.55 -17.24 14.48
C ASP A 110 13.99 -17.32 13.02
N THR A 111 13.15 -17.87 12.15
CA THR A 111 13.38 -17.86 10.71
C THR A 111 13.31 -16.44 10.17
N LYS A 112 14.27 -16.08 9.31
CA LYS A 112 14.25 -14.86 8.52
C LYS A 112 13.90 -15.22 7.09
N TRP A 113 13.01 -14.45 6.48
CA TRP A 113 12.57 -14.66 5.11
C TRP A 113 13.08 -13.54 4.21
N THR A 114 13.69 -13.96 3.11
CA THR A 114 13.99 -13.11 1.95
C THR A 114 13.27 -13.73 0.76
N VAL A 115 12.42 -12.96 0.09
CA VAL A 115 11.56 -13.46 -0.97
C VAL A 115 11.60 -12.51 -2.16
N ILE A 116 11.64 -13.10 -3.36
CA ILE A 116 11.33 -12.41 -4.61
C ILE A 116 9.94 -12.87 -5.05
N LEU A 117 9.05 -11.91 -5.26
CA LEU A 117 7.72 -12.12 -5.81
C LEU A 117 7.74 -11.73 -7.28
N ALA A 118 7.21 -12.58 -8.16
CA ALA A 118 7.35 -12.40 -9.61
C ALA A 118 6.03 -12.55 -10.35
N THR A 119 5.93 -11.87 -11.49
CA THR A 119 4.71 -11.85 -12.33
C THR A 119 4.60 -13.01 -13.32
N ASN A 120 5.59 -13.91 -13.33
CA ASN A 120 5.69 -15.07 -14.21
C ASN A 120 5.26 -16.40 -13.56
N GLY A 121 4.61 -16.35 -12.40
CA GLY A 121 4.15 -17.53 -11.65
C GLY A 121 4.95 -17.79 -10.38
N ASP A 122 4.73 -18.96 -9.76
CA ASP A 122 5.10 -19.39 -8.38
C ASP A 122 3.95 -19.22 -7.38
N ARG A 123 3.25 -18.08 -7.42
CA ARG A 123 2.15 -17.77 -6.48
C ARG A 123 1.09 -16.94 -7.16
N ALA A 124 -0.15 -17.08 -6.70
CA ALA A 124 -1.19 -16.11 -7.02
C ALA A 124 -0.91 -14.80 -6.28
N LEU A 125 -0.64 -13.73 -7.04
CA LEU A 125 -0.28 -12.43 -6.48
C LEU A 125 -1.22 -11.34 -6.99
N ARG A 126 -1.42 -10.32 -6.15
CA ARG A 126 -2.13 -9.09 -6.48
C ARG A 126 -1.19 -7.91 -6.24
N TRP A 127 -1.08 -7.05 -7.24
CA TRP A 127 -0.14 -5.94 -7.30
C TRP A 127 -0.91 -4.62 -7.28
N TYR A 128 -0.60 -3.79 -6.30
CA TYR A 128 -1.25 -2.49 -6.12
C TYR A 128 -0.23 -1.38 -6.35
N ALA A 129 -0.65 -0.31 -6.99
CA ALA A 129 0.13 0.92 -7.12
C ALA A 129 -0.57 2.05 -6.36
N GLN A 130 0.23 2.97 -5.82
CA GLN A 130 -0.29 4.21 -5.27
C GLN A 130 -0.43 5.27 -6.38
N GLU A 131 -1.56 5.98 -6.42
CA GLU A 131 -1.74 7.13 -7.33
C GLU A 131 -0.77 8.28 -7.03
#